data_AF-A0AAW0PX43-F1
#
_entry.id   AF-A0AAW0PX43-F1
#
_cell.length_a   1.000
_cell.length_b   1.000
_cell.length_c   1.000
_cell.angle_alpha   90.00
_cell.angle_beta   90.00
_cell.angle_gamma   90.00
#
_symmetry.space_group_name_H-M   'P 1'
#
loop_
_entity.id
_entity.type
_entity.pdbx_description
1 polymer ?
#
loop_
_entity_poly.entity_id
_entity_poly.type
_entity_poly.pdbx_seq_one_letter_code
_entity_poly.pdbx_strand_id
1 'polypeptide(L)'
;MAASITGLLKPWIPRVLLVRWSRYNPYYLEPEVRKEAYSPEAELSPEEKEQRDLKALRPIKAATIGLTSSVYDDPLISKFINMIMTNGDKILAREILTNVSITEHCLNQ
;
A
#
# COMPACT_ATOMS: atom_id res chain seq x y z
N MET A 1 -26.15 -51.35 -19.14
CA MET A 1 -24.98 -50.63 -19.70
C MET A 1 -24.67 -49.48 -18.75
N ALA A 2 -23.41 -49.38 -18.31
CA ALA A 2 -22.97 -48.72 -17.08
C ALA A 2 -23.39 -47.25 -16.93
N ALA A 3 -23.81 -46.89 -15.71
CA ALA A 3 -24.08 -45.54 -15.27
C ALA A 3 -22.76 -44.77 -15.10
N SER A 4 -22.52 -43.75 -15.92
CA SER A 4 -21.46 -42.78 -15.67
C SER A 4 -21.97 -41.72 -14.70
N ILE A 5 -21.57 -41.86 -13.44
CA ILE A 5 -21.95 -40.99 -12.32
C ILE A 5 -21.14 -39.68 -12.29
N THR A 6 -20.51 -39.30 -13.40
CA THR A 6 -19.61 -38.13 -13.44
C THR A 6 -20.34 -36.78 -13.45
N GLY A 7 -21.68 -36.79 -13.36
CA GLY A 7 -22.53 -35.58 -13.40
C GLY A 7 -23.19 -35.18 -12.08
N LEU A 8 -22.96 -35.87 -10.95
CA LEU A 8 -23.85 -35.72 -9.78
C LEU A 8 -23.28 -34.95 -8.58
N LEU A 9 -21.99 -34.63 -8.53
CA LEU A 9 -21.43 -33.81 -7.45
C LEU A 9 -20.29 -32.93 -7.99
N LYS A 10 -20.64 -31.89 -8.76
CA LYS A 10 -19.76 -30.73 -8.80
C LYS A 10 -19.93 -30.08 -7.43
N PRO A 11 -18.94 -30.17 -6.52
CA PRO A 11 -19.09 -29.56 -5.22
C PRO A 11 -19.40 -28.10 -5.48
N TRP A 12 -20.44 -27.65 -4.79
CA TRP A 12 -20.83 -26.28 -4.62
C TRP A 12 -19.60 -25.54 -4.07
N ILE A 13 -18.64 -25.22 -4.94
CA ILE A 13 -17.63 -24.22 -4.64
C ILE A 13 -18.50 -22.97 -4.53
N PRO A 14 -18.73 -22.43 -3.32
CA PRO A 14 -19.41 -21.16 -3.22
C PRO A 14 -18.65 -20.26 -4.16
N ARG A 15 -19.36 -19.62 -5.11
CA ARG A 15 -18.77 -18.63 -6.02
C ARG A 15 -17.84 -17.79 -5.16
N VAL A 16 -16.53 -18.07 -5.21
CA VAL A 16 -15.54 -17.19 -4.63
C VAL A 16 -15.57 -16.07 -5.64
N LEU A 17 -16.52 -15.16 -5.43
CA LEU A 17 -16.55 -13.88 -6.07
C LEU A 17 -15.17 -13.35 -5.74
N LEU A 18 -14.25 -13.41 -6.70
CA LEU A 18 -13.01 -12.66 -6.64
C LEU A 18 -13.48 -11.24 -6.37
N VAL A 19 -13.30 -10.81 -5.12
CA VAL A 19 -13.64 -9.47 -4.67
C VAL A 19 -12.68 -8.56 -5.44
N ARG A 20 -13.05 -8.20 -6.67
CA ARG A 20 -12.33 -7.29 -7.56
C ARG A 20 -12.45 -5.82 -7.08
N TRP A 21 -12.82 -5.62 -5.82
CA TRP A 21 -13.19 -4.34 -5.23
C TRP A 21 -12.36 -4.09 -3.97
N SER A 22 -12.23 -2.82 -3.59
CA SER A 22 -11.57 -2.45 -2.34
C SER A 22 -12.31 -3.07 -1.16
N ARG A 23 -11.56 -3.72 -0.24
CA ARG A 23 -12.13 -4.25 1.01
C ARG A 23 -12.63 -3.12 1.92
N TYR A 24 -12.00 -1.94 1.83
CA TYR A 24 -12.40 -0.75 2.55
C TYR A 24 -13.57 -0.05 1.85
N ASN A 25 -14.52 0.44 2.65
CA ASN A 25 -15.66 1.25 2.20
C ASN A 25 -15.15 2.63 1.70
N PRO A 26 -15.73 3.21 0.64
CA PRO A 26 -15.41 4.57 0.16
C PRO A 26 -15.30 5.68 1.22
N TYR A 27 -15.98 5.54 2.37
CA TYR A 27 -15.88 6.53 3.45
C TYR A 27 -14.57 6.48 4.26
N TYR A 28 -13.74 5.46 4.05
CA TYR A 28 -12.47 5.34 4.76
C TYR A 28 -11.46 6.36 4.25
N LEU A 29 -10.86 7.10 5.17
CA LEU A 29 -9.80 8.05 4.87
C LEU A 29 -8.47 7.33 4.69
N GLU A 30 -7.62 7.90 3.83
CA GLU A 30 -6.23 7.44 3.67
C GLU A 30 -5.41 7.77 4.93
N PRO A 31 -4.46 6.91 5.30
CA PRO A 31 -3.62 7.14 6.46
C PRO A 31 -2.58 8.22 6.16
N GLU A 32 -2.36 9.11 7.13
CA GLU A 32 -1.30 10.10 7.07
C GLU A 32 -0.14 9.68 7.98
N VAL A 33 1.03 9.48 7.39
CA VAL A 33 2.19 8.88 8.08
C VAL A 33 3.24 9.94 8.44
N ARG A 34 3.14 11.13 7.86
CA ARG A 34 4.08 12.24 8.07
C ARG A 34 3.89 12.82 9.47
N LYS A 35 4.94 12.79 10.28
CA LYS A 35 4.91 13.31 11.66
C LYS A 35 4.65 14.82 11.70
N GLU A 36 5.17 15.54 10.72
CA GLU A 36 5.03 16.99 10.55
C GLU A 36 3.57 17.44 10.40
N ALA A 37 2.68 16.58 9.90
CA ALA A 37 1.26 16.91 9.77
C ALA A 37 0.53 16.99 11.12
N TYR A 38 1.13 16.43 12.18
CA TYR A 38 0.59 16.39 13.54
C TYR A 38 1.12 17.53 14.43
N SER A 39 1.46 18.68 13.83
CA SER A 39 1.86 19.90 14.54
C SER A 39 0.76 20.49 15.44
N PRO A 40 1.10 21.32 16.45
CA PRO A 40 0.16 21.89 17.39
C PRO A 40 -0.91 22.79 16.73
N GLU A 41 -2.09 22.86 17.35
CA GLU A 41 -3.31 23.52 16.82
C GLU A 41 -3.17 25.02 16.49
N ALA A 42 -2.15 25.67 17.06
CA ALA A 42 -1.90 27.10 16.90
C ALA A 42 -1.44 27.49 15.48
N GLU A 43 -0.83 26.56 14.74
CA GLU A 43 -0.25 26.82 13.42
C GLU A 43 -1.18 26.42 12.26
N LEU A 44 -2.30 25.76 12.55
CA LEU A 44 -3.16 25.22 11.50
C LEU A 44 -4.11 26.26 10.92
N SER A 45 -4.20 26.22 9.60
CA SER A 45 -5.21 26.92 8.82
C SER A 45 -6.62 26.41 9.17
N PRO A 46 -7.67 27.21 8.93
CA PRO A 46 -9.04 26.78 9.21
C PRO A 46 -9.43 25.50 8.44
N GLU A 47 -8.95 25.33 7.20
CA GLU A 47 -9.22 24.14 6.39
C GLU A 47 -8.61 22.87 6.98
N GLU A 48 -7.39 22.95 7.50
CA GLU A 48 -6.72 21.79 8.11
C GLU A 48 -7.38 21.40 9.44
N LYS A 49 -7.96 22.36 10.17
CA LYS A 49 -8.74 22.09 11.38
C LYS A 49 -9.99 21.27 11.03
N GLU A 50 -10.74 21.67 10.01
CA GLU A 50 -11.88 20.88 9.52
C GLU A 50 -11.45 19.46 9.09
N GLN A 51 -10.30 19.32 8.43
CA GLN A 51 -9.78 18.00 8.05
C GLN A 51 -9.41 17.14 9.27
N ARG A 52 -8.90 17.74 10.34
CA ARG A 52 -8.64 17.03 11.61
C ARG A 52 -9.93 16.56 12.26
N ASP A 53 -10.96 17.39 12.27
CA ASP A 53 -12.28 17.01 12.78
C ASP A 53 -12.89 15.86 11.96
N LEU A 54 -12.73 15.89 10.63
CA LEU A 54 -13.14 14.78 9.76
C LEU A 54 -12.39 13.48 10.05
N LYS A 55 -11.10 13.55 10.37
CA LYS A 55 -10.28 12.39 10.75
C LYS A 55 -10.67 11.81 12.11
N ALA A 56 -11.18 12.63 13.03
CA ALA A 56 -11.69 12.16 14.31
C ALA A 56 -13.01 11.39 14.18
N LEU A 57 -13.85 11.74 13.20
CA LEU A 57 -15.16 11.14 12.99
C LEU A 57 -15.13 9.90 12.08
N ARG A 58 -14.30 9.91 11.03
CA ARG A 58 -14.30 8.86 10.00
C ARG A 58 -13.24 7.79 10.28
N PRO A 59 -13.52 6.50 9.99
CA PRO A 59 -12.52 5.46 10.10
C PRO A 59 -11.38 5.65 9.09
N ILE A 60 -10.17 5.32 9.51
CA ILE A 60 -8.93 5.47 8.73
C ILE A 60 -8.46 4.07 8.28
N LYS A 61 -7.96 3.95 7.05
CA LYS A 61 -7.38 2.68 6.55
C LYS A 61 -6.09 2.35 7.29
N ALA A 62 -5.76 1.06 7.35
CA ALA A 62 -4.46 0.65 7.84
C ALA A 62 -3.34 1.14 6.91
N ALA A 63 -2.23 1.61 7.49
CA ALA A 63 -1.04 1.97 6.73
C ALA A 63 -0.51 0.75 5.95
N THR A 64 -0.07 0.99 4.71
CA THR A 64 0.51 -0.07 3.88
C THR A 64 1.94 -0.38 4.34
N ILE A 65 2.41 -1.60 4.08
CA ILE A 65 3.75 -2.05 4.51
C ILE A 65 4.88 -1.19 3.94
N GLY A 66 4.67 -0.55 2.79
CA GLY A 66 5.66 0.30 2.14
C GLY A 66 5.61 1.78 2.53
N LEU A 67 4.61 2.21 3.30
CA LEU A 67 4.50 3.60 3.76
C LEU A 67 5.07 3.72 5.16
N THR A 68 6.12 4.52 5.32
CA THR A 68 6.77 4.71 6.63
C THR A 68 6.89 6.17 7.00
N SER A 69 7.11 6.45 8.28
CA SER A 69 7.35 7.81 8.80
C SER A 69 8.84 8.14 8.88
N SER A 70 9.67 7.36 8.19
CA SER A 70 11.12 7.52 8.21
C SER A 70 11.55 8.64 7.27
N VAL A 71 12.58 9.39 7.65
CA VAL A 71 13.11 10.50 6.84
C VAL A 71 13.78 9.99 5.55
N TYR A 72 14.17 8.72 5.51
CA TYR A 72 14.81 8.08 4.36
C TYR A 72 13.82 7.48 3.36
N ASP A 73 12.51 7.62 3.58
CA ASP A 73 11.48 7.10 2.68
C ASP A 73 11.16 8.13 1.58
N ASP A 74 11.71 7.92 0.39
CA ASP A 74 11.40 8.72 -0.78
C ASP A 74 10.29 8.04 -1.62
N PRO A 75 9.14 8.72 -1.84
CA PRO A 75 8.06 8.18 -2.66
C PRO A 75 8.47 7.88 -4.10
N LEU A 76 9.44 8.60 -4.66
CA LEU A 76 9.94 8.37 -6.01
C LEU A 76 10.74 7.06 -6.09
N ILE A 77 11.62 6.82 -5.11
CA ILE A 77 12.38 5.58 -5.02
C ILE A 77 11.44 4.39 -4.78
N SER A 78 10.47 4.52 -3.88
CA SER A 78 9.46 3.47 -3.62
C SER A 78 8.66 3.14 -4.88
N LYS A 79 8.26 4.16 -5.65
CA LYS A 79 7.57 3.97 -6.94
C LYS A 79 8.46 3.33 -7.99
N PHE A 80 9.73 3.72 -8.04
CA PHE A 80 10.69 3.13 -8.96
C PHE A 80 10.96 1.65 -8.64
N ILE A 81 11.14 1.30 -7.35
CA ILE A 81 11.20 -0.11 -6.89
C ILE A 81 10.00 -0.90 -7.41
N ASN A 82 8.79 -0.35 -7.27
CA ASN A 82 7.57 -1.03 -7.73
C ASN A 82 7.51 -1.20 -9.26
N MET A 83 8.16 -0.32 -10.03
CA MET A 83 8.18 -0.38 -11.49
C MET A 83 9.18 -1.40 -12.03
N ILE A 84 10.34 -1.54 -11.38
CA ILE A 84 11.36 -2.55 -11.77
C ILE A 84 11.05 -3.93 -11.20
N MET A 85 10.24 -4.01 -10.14
CA MET A 85 9.83 -5.27 -9.52
C MET A 85 9.05 -6.13 -10.51
N THR A 86 9.52 -7.36 -10.70
CA THR A 86 8.84 -8.39 -11.49
C THR A 86 8.27 -9.45 -10.55
N ASN A 87 7.12 -10.04 -10.91
CA ASN A 87 6.46 -11.14 -10.18
C ASN A 87 6.16 -10.91 -8.68
N GLY A 88 6.24 -9.67 -8.19
CA GLY A 88 6.06 -9.36 -6.76
C GLY A 88 7.32 -9.49 -5.91
N ASP A 89 8.48 -9.74 -6.52
CA ASP A 89 9.75 -9.92 -5.82
C ASP A 89 10.38 -8.59 -5.40
N LYS A 90 9.84 -8.01 -4.34
CA LYS A 90 10.26 -6.68 -3.84
C LYS A 90 11.69 -6.67 -3.27
N ILE A 91 12.16 -7.81 -2.76
CA ILE A 91 13.51 -7.95 -2.17
C ILE A 91 14.57 -7.77 -3.26
N LEU A 92 14.45 -8.52 -4.36
CA LEU A 92 15.38 -8.43 -5.49
C LEU A 92 15.42 -7.03 -6.11
N ALA A 93 14.24 -6.43 -6.33
CA ALA A 93 14.15 -5.06 -6.84
C ALA A 93 14.89 -4.05 -5.93
N ARG A 94 14.76 -4.20 -4.61
CA ARG A 94 15.45 -3.33 -3.65
C ARG A 94 16.95 -3.56 -3.62
N GLU A 95 17.40 -4.82 -3.70
CA GLU A 95 18.82 -5.17 -3.78
C GLU A 95 19.48 -4.58 -5.01
N ILE A 96 18.85 -4.69 -6.19
CA ILE A 96 19.36 -4.11 -7.43
C ILE A 96 19.59 -2.60 -7.29
N LEU A 97 18.61 -1.87 -6.75
CA LEU A 97 18.73 -0.43 -6.53
C LEU A 97 19.80 -0.04 -5.53
N THR A 98 19.90 -0.80 -4.44
CA THR A 98 20.91 -0.58 -3.40
C THR A 98 22.31 -0.81 -3.98
N ASN A 99 22.48 -1.81 -4.84
CA ASN A 99 23.75 -2.06 -5.51
C ASN A 99 24.10 -0.93 -6.50
N VAL A 100 23.14 -0.46 -7.31
CA VAL A 100 23.37 0.65 -8.25
C VAL A 100 23.81 1.92 -7.52
N SER A 101 23.12 2.31 -6.44
CA SER A 101 23.46 3.53 -5.71
C SER A 101 24.82 3.44 -5.01
N ILE A 102 25.19 2.26 -4.48
CA ILE A 102 26.53 2.02 -3.92
C ILE A 102 27.59 2.13 -5.01
N THR A 103 27.35 1.57 -6.20
CA THR A 103 28.33 1.65 -7.30
C THR A 103 28.52 3.06 -7.83
N GLU A 104 27.47 3.87 -7.92
CA GLU A 104 27.58 5.29 -8.29
C GLU A 104 28.35 6.09 -7.23
N HIS A 105 28.13 5.81 -5.95
CA HIS A 105 28.88 6.46 -4.87
C HIS A 105 30.36 6.04 -4.83
N CYS A 106 30.69 4.80 -5.21
CA CYS A 106 32.07 4.32 -5.36
C CYS A 106 32.77 4.79 -6.64
N LEU A 107 32.02 5.12 -7.70
CA LEU A 107 32.57 5.65 -8.96
C LEU A 107 32.80 7.17 -8.94
N ASN A 108 32.06 7.89 -8.10
CA ASN A 108 32.18 9.34 -7.95
C ASN A 108 33.12 9.77 -6.81
N GLN A 109 33.97 8.85 -6.32
CA GLN A 109 34.96 9.07 -5.25
C GLN A 109 36.34 8.69 -5.75
#